data_AF-A0A2N2TAD9-F1
#
_entry.id   AF-A0A2N2TAD9-F1
#
_cell.length_a   1.000
_cell.length_b   1.000
_cell.length_c   1.000
_cell.angle_alpha   90.00
_cell.angle_beta   90.00
_cell.angle_gamma   90.00
#
_symmetry.space_group_name_H-M   'P 1'
#
loop_
_entity.id
_entity.type
_entity.pdbx_description
1 polymer ?
#
loop_
_entity_poly.entity_id
_entity_poly.type
_entity_poly.pdbx_seq_one_letter_code
_entity_poly.pdbx_strand_id
1 'polypeptide(L)'
;MDANSSLATKTPGPPDNPFNRLDARTGMALAYWAYPHRDIKSAEKVIAYPDPWRHAQPGIQLPANWPTANLDANGRLKPDSPEGWNTQHNPDGKLENRFMVSINPRTQEITFDFKGSDAWSNWKSDLGNAGASEFAKIEGQAQAALNALQADERYKDYRFAATGHSLGGGMAQSFALRNQLDAYVYNSLPIARDTLRGGYFDSVGGVDAALARYQASGRQVHDVRTPNDIATFAYEGVMQNQYLSHHAGAGPALLPGAAVPDLLKTVLMASQVGTLPATALMGRDHTMGALVDAQHGLSLGAHGAYRIPEGHVDFANVPPKVRKLFAELSHSPVVKAIQTARPDDFSPHERFVITRENGSQQHIAVHTGHGDVEIDHYDQDGSHTRVELNVRRGQPAKVSGFDSQGRPLREEWLALQSPRNNDPEHNALLDKALRETSEQLTRQGLNPTQVEQVCAAAVTHCAQHARHGRPEAFLVSGDGEVVGVMHENHYLSEMPIAPALQQDAAAHLAQAARLQHGLLHHEPLEVAPQAPAEATCSRGRALHP
;
A
#
# COMPACT_ATOMS: atom_id res chain seq x y z
N MET A 1 -18.06 -45.71 -2.61
CA MET A 1 -18.29 -45.08 -3.94
C MET A 1 -17.22 -44.02 -4.01
N ASP A 2 -16.07 -44.41 -4.55
CA ASP A 2 -14.81 -43.75 -4.26
C ASP A 2 -14.42 -42.91 -5.48
N ALA A 3 -14.78 -41.63 -5.45
CA ALA A 3 -14.32 -40.64 -6.42
C ALA A 3 -13.07 -39.94 -5.85
N ASN A 4 -11.97 -40.70 -5.72
CA ASN A 4 -10.65 -40.12 -5.55
C ASN A 4 -10.15 -39.62 -6.92
N SER A 5 -10.59 -38.42 -7.30
CA SER A 5 -10.06 -37.69 -8.43
C SER A 5 -8.61 -37.29 -8.11
N SER A 6 -7.64 -37.95 -8.74
CA SER A 6 -6.23 -37.61 -8.61
C SER A 6 -5.96 -36.29 -9.33
N LEU A 7 -5.95 -35.18 -8.58
CA LEU A 7 -5.35 -33.93 -9.03
C LEU A 7 -3.84 -34.15 -9.15
N ALA A 8 -3.38 -34.48 -10.35
CA ALA A 8 -1.97 -34.62 -10.67
C ALA A 8 -1.25 -33.29 -10.39
N THR A 9 -0.24 -33.34 -9.52
CA THR A 9 0.62 -32.22 -9.16
C THR A 9 1.44 -31.79 -10.38
N LYS A 10 1.01 -30.72 -11.08
CA LYS A 10 1.84 -30.08 -12.11
C LYS A 10 3.08 -29.48 -11.44
N THR A 11 4.26 -29.86 -11.93
CA THR A 11 5.56 -29.36 -11.49
C THR A 11 5.64 -27.84 -11.65
N PRO A 12 6.27 -27.08 -10.73
CA PRO A 12 6.49 -25.65 -10.90
C PRO A 12 7.27 -25.38 -12.19
N GLY A 13 6.66 -24.70 -13.16
CA GLY A 13 7.38 -24.20 -14.33
C GLY A 13 8.43 -23.14 -13.94
N PRO A 14 9.39 -22.81 -14.83
CA PRO A 14 10.55 -21.98 -14.51
C PRO A 14 10.20 -20.59 -13.92
N PRO A 15 11.05 -20.04 -13.02
CA PRO A 15 10.80 -18.83 -12.23
C PRO A 15 10.59 -17.54 -13.05
N ASP A 16 11.26 -17.43 -14.20
CA ASP A 16 11.27 -16.21 -15.00
C ASP A 16 10.44 -16.39 -16.28
N ASN A 17 9.10 -16.33 -16.16
CA ASN A 17 8.16 -16.22 -17.28
C ASN A 17 6.85 -15.53 -16.80
N PRO A 18 6.18 -14.70 -17.61
CA PRO A 18 6.01 -13.26 -17.46
C PRO A 18 4.52 -12.91 -17.29
N PHE A 19 3.73 -13.85 -16.78
CA PHE A 19 2.26 -13.82 -16.76
C PHE A 19 1.67 -13.78 -15.34
N ASN A 20 2.47 -13.30 -14.38
CA ASN A 20 2.13 -13.05 -12.98
C ASN A 20 1.43 -14.23 -12.29
N ARG A 21 2.17 -15.33 -12.10
CA ARG A 21 1.73 -16.49 -11.31
C ARG A 21 1.50 -16.10 -9.84
N LEU A 22 0.71 -16.89 -9.14
CA LEU A 22 0.52 -16.71 -7.71
C LEU A 22 1.82 -17.01 -6.95
N ASP A 23 2.41 -15.96 -6.40
CA ASP A 23 3.58 -15.96 -5.54
C ASP A 23 3.33 -15.09 -4.29
N ALA A 24 4.33 -14.95 -3.41
CA ALA A 24 4.21 -14.16 -2.19
C ALA A 24 3.96 -12.66 -2.43
N ARG A 25 4.36 -12.11 -3.58
CA ARG A 25 4.09 -10.70 -3.92
C ARG A 25 2.66 -10.52 -4.42
N THR A 26 2.24 -11.38 -5.35
CA THR A 26 0.88 -11.39 -5.91
C THR A 26 -0.14 -11.67 -4.81
N GLY A 27 0.08 -12.70 -3.98
CA GLY A 27 -0.80 -13.01 -2.87
C GLY A 27 -0.95 -11.86 -1.88
N MET A 28 0.11 -11.07 -1.66
CA MET A 28 0.06 -9.89 -0.78
C MET A 28 -0.84 -8.81 -1.36
N ALA A 29 -0.71 -8.54 -2.67
CA ALA A 29 -1.57 -7.61 -3.36
C ALA A 29 -3.03 -8.06 -3.27
N LEU A 30 -3.32 -9.34 -3.53
CA LEU A 30 -4.68 -9.88 -3.43
C LEU A 30 -5.24 -9.79 -2.00
N ALA A 31 -4.43 -10.08 -0.98
CA ALA A 31 -4.80 -9.90 0.43
C ALA A 31 -5.10 -8.43 0.77
N TYR A 32 -4.35 -7.48 0.22
CA TYR A 32 -4.62 -6.05 0.38
C TYR A 32 -5.95 -5.64 -0.25
N TRP A 33 -6.26 -6.17 -1.44
CA TRP A 33 -7.48 -5.88 -2.18
C TRP A 33 -8.72 -6.64 -1.67
N ALA A 34 -8.54 -7.58 -0.72
CA ALA A 34 -9.66 -8.15 0.03
C ALA A 34 -10.34 -7.11 0.95
N TYR A 35 -9.63 -6.05 1.34
CA TYR A 35 -10.18 -4.94 2.11
C TYR A 35 -11.06 -4.02 1.25
N PRO A 36 -12.15 -3.46 1.81
CA PRO A 36 -12.90 -2.42 1.13
C PRO A 36 -12.08 -1.11 1.08
N HIS A 37 -11.82 -0.62 -0.13
CA HIS A 37 -11.11 0.64 -0.36
C HIS A 37 -12.09 1.73 -0.79
N ARG A 38 -12.20 2.81 0.00
CA ARG A 38 -13.05 3.97 -0.34
C ARG A 38 -12.46 4.80 -1.47
N ASP A 39 -11.13 4.91 -1.49
CA ASP A 39 -10.37 5.61 -2.53
C ASP A 39 -9.45 4.61 -3.23
N ILE A 40 -9.90 4.13 -4.38
CA ILE A 40 -9.18 3.15 -5.21
C ILE A 40 -7.84 3.72 -5.68
N LYS A 41 -7.78 5.01 -6.06
CA LYS A 41 -6.54 5.65 -6.53
C LYS A 41 -5.51 5.72 -5.43
N SER A 42 -5.92 6.03 -4.20
CA SER A 42 -5.02 5.99 -3.04
C SER A 42 -4.59 4.57 -2.70
N ALA A 43 -5.47 3.58 -2.84
CA ALA A 43 -5.14 2.19 -2.59
C ALA A 43 -4.12 1.64 -3.61
N GLU A 44 -4.27 1.96 -4.89
CA GLU A 44 -3.32 1.59 -5.96
C GLU A 44 -1.92 2.19 -5.75
N LYS A 45 -1.82 3.35 -5.10
CA LYS A 45 -0.51 3.95 -4.73
C LYS A 45 0.24 3.13 -3.68
N VAL A 46 -0.48 2.40 -2.81
CA VAL A 46 0.12 1.48 -1.85
C VAL A 46 0.56 0.22 -2.58
N ILE A 47 -0.39 -0.50 -3.17
CA ILE A 47 -0.11 -1.67 -4.00
C ILE A 47 -1.19 -1.81 -5.08
N ALA A 48 -0.77 -1.77 -6.34
CA ALA A 48 -1.66 -1.94 -7.48
C ALA A 48 -2.28 -3.33 -7.48
N TYR A 49 -3.49 -3.46 -8.03
CA TYR A 49 -4.08 -4.76 -8.27
C TYR A 49 -3.24 -5.51 -9.32
N PRO A 50 -2.86 -6.78 -9.10
CA PRO A 50 -1.82 -7.41 -9.90
C PRO A 50 -2.34 -7.86 -11.28
N ASP A 51 -1.91 -7.24 -12.37
CA ASP A 51 -2.21 -7.75 -13.72
C ASP A 51 -1.53 -9.10 -13.97
N PRO A 52 -2.18 -10.10 -14.61
CA PRO A 52 -3.50 -10.05 -15.27
C PRO A 52 -4.64 -10.59 -14.39
N TRP A 53 -4.46 -10.65 -13.06
CA TRP A 53 -5.50 -11.09 -12.15
C TRP A 53 -6.69 -10.15 -12.23
N ARG A 54 -7.86 -10.66 -11.87
CA ARG A 54 -9.10 -9.88 -11.78
C ARG A 54 -9.95 -10.40 -10.64
N HIS A 55 -10.71 -9.51 -10.01
CA HIS A 55 -11.83 -9.95 -9.18
C HIS A 55 -12.87 -10.64 -10.08
N ALA A 56 -13.23 -11.86 -9.72
CA ALA A 56 -14.20 -12.66 -10.47
C ALA A 56 -15.60 -12.05 -10.37
N GLN A 57 -16.31 -11.96 -11.50
CA GLN A 57 -17.63 -11.33 -11.57
C GLN A 57 -18.73 -12.38 -11.82
N PRO A 58 -19.88 -12.28 -11.12
CA PRO A 58 -21.09 -13.07 -11.42
C PRO A 58 -21.48 -13.03 -12.89
N GLY A 59 -21.78 -14.20 -13.47
CA GLY A 59 -22.19 -14.33 -14.87
C GLY A 59 -21.06 -14.24 -15.89
N ILE A 60 -19.86 -13.82 -15.49
CA ILE A 60 -18.67 -13.85 -16.36
C ILE A 60 -17.76 -14.98 -15.91
N GLN A 61 -17.07 -14.80 -14.78
CA GLN A 61 -16.21 -15.83 -14.22
C GLN A 61 -16.96 -16.65 -13.17
N LEU A 62 -17.74 -16.02 -12.30
CA LEU A 62 -18.54 -16.77 -11.33
C LEU A 62 -19.83 -17.30 -12.00
N PRO A 63 -20.44 -18.39 -11.49
CA PRO A 63 -21.75 -18.83 -11.91
C PRO A 63 -22.77 -17.68 -12.01
N ALA A 64 -23.67 -17.71 -13.00
CA ALA A 64 -24.64 -16.64 -13.21
C ALA A 64 -25.62 -16.49 -12.03
N ASN A 65 -25.87 -17.57 -11.30
CA ASN A 65 -26.69 -17.60 -10.09
C ASN A 65 -25.89 -17.33 -8.81
N TRP A 66 -24.67 -16.78 -8.89
CA TRP A 66 -23.87 -16.43 -7.72
C TRP A 66 -24.58 -15.39 -6.85
N PRO A 67 -24.95 -15.72 -5.59
CA PRO A 67 -25.63 -14.78 -4.71
C PRO A 67 -24.75 -13.57 -4.44
N THR A 68 -25.31 -12.38 -4.66
CA THR A 68 -24.61 -11.10 -4.53
C THR A 68 -25.41 -10.20 -3.59
N ALA A 69 -24.73 -9.65 -2.59
CA ALA A 69 -25.31 -8.66 -1.69
C ALA A 69 -25.53 -7.32 -2.41
N ASN A 70 -26.75 -6.79 -2.33
CA ASN A 70 -27.10 -5.46 -2.79
C ASN A 70 -26.92 -4.48 -1.63
N LEU A 71 -25.94 -3.57 -1.80
CA LEU A 71 -25.62 -2.56 -0.81
C LEU A 71 -26.32 -1.22 -1.11
N ASP A 72 -26.63 -0.46 -0.06
CA ASP A 72 -27.10 0.92 -0.15
C ASP A 72 -25.94 1.89 -0.44
N ALA A 73 -26.24 3.20 -0.55
CA ALA A 73 -25.24 4.23 -0.80
C ALA A 73 -24.17 4.36 0.30
N ASN A 74 -24.45 3.82 1.50
CA ASN A 74 -23.54 3.82 2.63
C ASN A 74 -22.75 2.51 2.76
N GLY A 75 -22.93 1.56 1.83
CA GLY A 75 -22.31 0.25 1.86
C GLY A 75 -22.95 -0.72 2.86
N ARG A 76 -24.20 -0.47 3.30
CA ARG A 76 -24.97 -1.40 4.13
C ARG A 76 -25.83 -2.33 3.30
N LEU A 77 -26.07 -3.54 3.78
CA LEU A 77 -26.99 -4.49 3.16
C LEU A 77 -28.41 -3.90 3.11
N LYS A 78 -29.04 -3.89 1.94
CA LYS A 78 -30.45 -3.50 1.82
C LYS A 78 -31.35 -4.52 2.53
N PRO A 79 -32.46 -4.12 3.18
CA PRO A 79 -33.32 -5.03 3.95
C PRO A 79 -33.81 -6.29 3.21
N ASP A 80 -34.09 -6.17 1.90
CA ASP A 80 -34.58 -7.29 1.07
C ASP A 80 -33.46 -7.94 0.23
N SER A 81 -32.21 -7.58 0.48
CA SER A 81 -31.08 -8.18 -0.22
C SER A 81 -30.76 -9.56 0.36
N PRO A 82 -30.50 -10.58 -0.47
CA PRO A 82 -29.85 -11.78 0.02
C PRO A 82 -28.44 -11.45 0.51
N GLU A 83 -27.91 -12.28 1.42
CA GLU A 83 -26.46 -12.31 1.66
C GLU A 83 -25.74 -12.85 0.43
N GLY A 84 -24.62 -12.24 0.09
CA GLY A 84 -23.73 -12.76 -0.94
C GLY A 84 -22.99 -13.99 -0.45
N TRP A 85 -22.52 -14.85 -1.35
CA TRP A 85 -21.63 -15.96 -0.93
C TRP A 85 -20.28 -15.49 -0.41
N ASN A 86 -19.92 -14.23 -0.61
CA ASN A 86 -18.60 -13.71 -0.27
C ASN A 86 -18.65 -12.57 0.75
N THR A 87 -19.81 -12.31 1.35
CA THR A 87 -20.02 -11.25 2.34
C THR A 87 -20.88 -11.75 3.49
N GLN A 88 -20.69 -11.16 4.67
CA GLN A 88 -21.58 -11.34 5.81
C GLN A 88 -21.73 -10.01 6.55
N HIS A 89 -22.98 -9.66 6.86
CA HIS A 89 -23.34 -8.41 7.53
C HIS A 89 -23.94 -8.67 8.92
N ASN A 90 -23.84 -7.67 9.79
CA ASN A 90 -24.49 -7.68 11.10
C ASN A 90 -26.00 -7.32 10.96
N PRO A 91 -26.79 -7.38 12.05
CA PRO A 91 -28.21 -7.00 12.01
C PRO A 91 -28.51 -5.56 11.55
N ASP A 92 -27.54 -4.64 11.64
CA ASP A 92 -27.64 -3.27 11.13
C ASP A 92 -27.26 -3.15 9.64
N GLY A 93 -27.01 -4.27 8.97
CA GLY A 93 -26.55 -4.35 7.59
C GLY A 93 -25.10 -3.92 7.39
N LYS A 94 -24.30 -3.74 8.45
CA LYS A 94 -22.88 -3.37 8.33
C LYS A 94 -22.05 -4.62 7.99
N LEU A 95 -21.16 -4.50 7.01
CA LEU A 95 -20.23 -5.56 6.65
C LEU A 95 -19.34 -5.95 7.85
N GLU A 96 -19.40 -7.21 8.25
CA GLU A 96 -18.52 -7.80 9.27
C GLU A 96 -17.38 -8.54 8.57
N ASN A 97 -17.72 -9.55 7.77
CA ASN A 97 -16.75 -10.42 7.09
C ASN A 97 -16.95 -10.42 5.57
N ARG A 98 -15.86 -10.67 4.85
CA ARG A 98 -15.90 -10.96 3.41
C ARG A 98 -14.67 -11.75 2.97
N PHE A 99 -14.84 -12.41 1.85
CA PHE A 99 -13.72 -12.78 1.00
C PHE A 99 -13.95 -12.27 -0.42
N MET A 100 -12.89 -12.19 -1.20
CA MET A 100 -12.94 -11.99 -2.64
C MET A 100 -12.58 -13.30 -3.34
N VAL A 101 -13.10 -13.49 -4.55
CA VAL A 101 -12.56 -14.50 -5.46
C VAL A 101 -11.78 -13.77 -6.53
N SER A 102 -10.48 -14.04 -6.64
CA SER A 102 -9.63 -13.48 -7.69
C SER A 102 -9.19 -14.58 -8.64
N ILE A 103 -9.11 -14.26 -9.93
CA ILE A 103 -8.86 -15.23 -10.99
C ILE A 103 -7.81 -14.72 -11.97
N ASN A 104 -6.86 -15.59 -12.31
CA ASN A 104 -5.93 -15.40 -13.41
C ASN A 104 -6.19 -16.48 -14.47
N PRO A 105 -6.91 -16.15 -15.56
CA PRO A 105 -7.20 -17.13 -16.61
C PRO A 105 -5.96 -17.51 -17.43
N ARG A 106 -4.88 -16.71 -17.40
CA ARG A 106 -3.65 -17.02 -18.13
C ARG A 106 -2.84 -18.11 -17.44
N THR A 107 -2.83 -18.10 -16.11
CA THR A 107 -2.11 -19.12 -15.30
C THR A 107 -3.03 -20.22 -14.79
N GLN A 108 -4.33 -20.12 -15.04
CA GLN A 108 -5.36 -21.03 -14.53
C GLN A 108 -5.35 -21.10 -13.00
N GLU A 109 -5.34 -19.94 -12.34
CA GLU A 109 -5.32 -19.84 -10.89
C GLU A 109 -6.54 -19.09 -10.37
N ILE A 110 -7.11 -19.56 -9.26
CA ILE A 110 -8.18 -18.91 -8.51
C ILE A 110 -7.76 -18.82 -7.05
N THR A 111 -7.97 -17.66 -6.43
CA THR A 111 -7.72 -17.44 -5.01
C THR A 111 -8.99 -17.02 -4.28
N PHE A 112 -9.08 -17.45 -3.03
CA PHE A 112 -10.03 -16.94 -2.04
C PHE A 112 -9.28 -15.97 -1.13
N ASP A 113 -9.58 -14.68 -1.26
CA ASP A 113 -8.86 -13.60 -0.58
C ASP A 113 -9.67 -13.13 0.63
N PHE A 114 -9.33 -13.63 1.82
CA PHE A 114 -10.03 -13.33 3.06
C PHE A 114 -9.59 -11.97 3.62
N LYS A 115 -10.57 -11.13 3.91
CA LYS A 115 -10.36 -9.82 4.55
C LYS A 115 -10.00 -10.03 6.03
N GLY A 116 -9.04 -9.25 6.53
CA GLY A 116 -8.78 -9.15 7.98
C GLY A 116 -9.63 -8.09 8.68
N SER A 117 -9.26 -7.74 9.90
CA SER A 117 -9.99 -6.73 10.69
C SER A 117 -9.66 -5.30 10.22
N ASP A 118 -10.69 -4.46 10.04
CA ASP A 118 -10.53 -3.05 9.59
C ASP A 118 -10.12 -2.09 10.71
N ALA A 119 -10.27 -2.51 11.96
CA ALA A 119 -10.11 -1.63 13.10
C ALA A 119 -9.10 -2.23 14.07
N TRP A 120 -8.01 -1.49 14.29
CA TRP A 120 -7.10 -1.79 15.38
C TRP A 120 -7.90 -1.88 16.69
N SER A 121 -8.90 -1.05 16.98
CA SER A 121 -9.71 -1.19 18.21
C SER A 121 -10.36 -2.57 18.41
N ASN A 122 -10.66 -3.31 17.34
CA ASN A 122 -11.23 -4.67 17.41
C ASN A 122 -10.17 -5.73 17.70
N TRP A 123 -8.88 -5.40 17.57
CA TRP A 123 -7.76 -6.30 17.82
C TRP A 123 -7.78 -6.91 19.23
N LYS A 124 -8.22 -6.15 20.25
CA LYS A 124 -8.33 -6.65 21.63
C LYS A 124 -9.41 -7.72 21.76
N SER A 125 -10.47 -7.65 20.95
CA SER A 125 -11.53 -8.65 20.89
C SER A 125 -11.06 -9.87 20.09
N ASP A 126 -10.40 -9.64 18.96
CA ASP A 126 -9.86 -10.70 18.09
C ASP A 126 -8.75 -11.51 18.79
N LEU A 127 -8.04 -10.89 19.76
CA LEU A 127 -7.10 -11.54 20.68
C LEU A 127 -7.72 -12.67 21.52
N GLY A 128 -9.02 -12.60 21.80
CA GLY A 128 -9.70 -13.51 22.73
C GLY A 128 -9.91 -14.92 22.18
N ASN A 129 -10.16 -15.08 20.87
CA ASN A 129 -10.43 -16.37 20.22
C ASN A 129 -9.69 -16.58 18.89
N ALA A 130 -8.69 -15.75 18.58
CA ALA A 130 -7.92 -15.81 17.33
C ALA A 130 -8.78 -15.78 16.05
N GLY A 131 -9.96 -15.17 16.11
CA GLY A 131 -10.84 -15.03 14.94
C GLY A 131 -11.79 -16.20 14.67
N ALA A 132 -11.87 -17.20 15.56
CA ALA A 132 -12.72 -18.36 15.36
C ALA A 132 -14.18 -17.98 15.10
N SER A 133 -14.73 -17.02 15.84
CA SER A 133 -16.10 -16.55 15.66
C SER A 133 -16.31 -15.87 14.31
N GLU A 134 -15.34 -15.10 13.84
CA GLU A 134 -15.43 -14.41 12.55
C GLU A 134 -15.32 -15.40 11.39
N PHE A 135 -14.45 -16.41 11.51
CA PHE A 135 -14.37 -17.46 10.50
C PHE A 135 -15.66 -18.29 10.44
N ALA A 136 -16.22 -18.67 11.60
CA ALA A 136 -17.47 -19.44 11.67
C ALA A 136 -18.64 -18.74 10.96
N LYS A 137 -18.65 -17.40 10.90
CA LYS A 137 -19.69 -16.63 10.18
C LYS A 137 -19.61 -16.77 8.66
N ILE A 138 -18.42 -17.00 8.09
CA ILE A 138 -18.18 -16.97 6.63
C ILE A 138 -17.76 -18.33 6.05
N GLU A 139 -17.30 -19.28 6.87
CA GLU A 139 -16.72 -20.55 6.42
C GLU A 139 -17.66 -21.39 5.54
N GLY A 140 -18.97 -21.38 5.86
CA GLY A 140 -19.97 -22.11 5.09
C GLY A 140 -20.18 -21.53 3.70
N GLN A 141 -20.15 -20.19 3.60
CA GLN A 141 -20.28 -19.51 2.31
C GLN A 141 -19.02 -19.69 1.46
N ALA A 142 -17.83 -19.64 2.08
CA ALA A 142 -16.56 -19.94 1.40
C ALA A 142 -16.51 -21.38 0.86
N GLN A 143 -17.00 -22.36 1.64
CA GLN A 143 -17.07 -23.75 1.19
C GLN A 143 -18.07 -23.93 0.04
N ALA A 144 -19.24 -23.30 0.11
CA ALA A 144 -20.22 -23.33 -0.98
C ALA A 144 -19.66 -22.74 -2.28
N ALA A 145 -18.97 -21.60 -2.17
CA ALA A 145 -18.28 -20.95 -3.27
C ALA A 145 -17.21 -21.85 -3.91
N LEU A 146 -16.36 -22.49 -3.11
CA LEU A 146 -15.36 -23.44 -3.63
C LEU A 146 -16.00 -24.64 -4.32
N ASN A 147 -17.00 -25.25 -3.71
CA ASN A 147 -17.70 -26.40 -4.29
C ASN A 147 -18.32 -26.03 -5.65
N ALA A 148 -18.92 -24.84 -5.76
CA ALA A 148 -19.52 -24.37 -7.00
C ALA A 148 -18.46 -24.14 -8.09
N LEU A 149 -17.31 -23.56 -7.76
CA LEU A 149 -16.22 -23.34 -8.71
C LEU A 149 -15.53 -24.65 -9.13
N GLN A 150 -15.37 -25.60 -8.22
CA GLN A 150 -14.81 -26.92 -8.53
C GLN A 150 -15.74 -27.78 -9.39
N ALA A 151 -17.06 -27.60 -9.24
CA ALA A 151 -18.06 -28.27 -10.08
C ALA A 151 -18.24 -27.62 -11.46
N ASP A 152 -17.68 -26.43 -11.67
CA ASP A 152 -17.74 -25.73 -12.96
C ASP A 152 -16.66 -26.25 -13.91
N GLU A 153 -17.08 -26.87 -15.02
CA GLU A 153 -16.18 -27.45 -16.02
C GLU A 153 -15.15 -26.46 -16.59
N ARG A 154 -15.42 -25.15 -16.53
CA ARG A 154 -14.46 -24.11 -16.94
C ARG A 154 -13.20 -24.10 -16.07
N TYR A 155 -13.29 -24.58 -14.84
CA TYR A 155 -12.23 -24.49 -13.83
C TYR A 155 -11.66 -25.83 -13.39
N LYS A 156 -11.99 -26.93 -14.08
CA LYS A 156 -11.48 -28.27 -13.74
C LYS A 156 -9.94 -28.37 -13.72
N ASP A 157 -9.27 -27.55 -14.52
CA ASP A 157 -7.81 -27.51 -14.64
C ASP A 157 -7.16 -26.39 -13.83
N TYR A 158 -7.96 -25.61 -13.08
CA TYR A 158 -7.47 -24.48 -12.31
C TYR A 158 -6.88 -24.92 -10.97
N ARG A 159 -5.85 -24.21 -10.53
CA ARG A 159 -5.31 -24.30 -9.17
C ARG A 159 -6.05 -23.35 -8.26
N PHE A 160 -6.49 -23.86 -7.12
CA PHE A 160 -7.15 -23.09 -6.07
C PHE A 160 -6.17 -22.80 -4.92
N ALA A 161 -6.24 -21.59 -4.40
CA ALA A 161 -5.45 -21.15 -3.25
C ALA A 161 -6.29 -20.24 -2.33
N ALA A 162 -5.78 -19.98 -1.13
CA ALA A 162 -6.35 -19.01 -0.21
C ALA A 162 -5.28 -17.98 0.18
N THR A 163 -5.69 -16.72 0.31
CA THR A 163 -4.80 -15.65 0.74
C THR A 163 -5.48 -14.76 1.77
N GLY A 164 -4.69 -14.12 2.63
CA GLY A 164 -5.24 -13.21 3.63
C GLY A 164 -4.19 -12.57 4.51
N HIS A 165 -4.57 -11.44 5.10
CA HIS A 165 -3.75 -10.69 6.04
C HIS A 165 -4.40 -10.68 7.43
N SER A 166 -3.59 -10.68 8.49
CA SER A 166 -4.09 -10.57 9.87
C SER A 166 -5.13 -11.68 10.15
N LEU A 167 -6.32 -11.33 10.63
CA LEU A 167 -7.46 -12.24 10.81
C LEU A 167 -7.77 -13.04 9.53
N GLY A 168 -7.76 -12.39 8.38
CA GLY A 168 -8.02 -13.04 7.09
C GLY A 168 -6.97 -14.09 6.74
N GLY A 169 -5.73 -13.94 7.20
CA GLY A 169 -4.71 -14.97 7.06
C GLY A 169 -5.00 -16.22 7.90
N GLY A 170 -5.55 -16.06 9.11
CA GLY A 170 -5.99 -17.17 9.95
C GLY A 170 -7.15 -17.95 9.30
N MET A 171 -8.10 -17.21 8.71
CA MET A 171 -9.19 -17.79 7.90
C MET A 171 -8.65 -18.53 6.68
N ALA A 172 -7.72 -17.92 5.93
CA ALA A 172 -7.11 -18.51 4.74
C ALA A 172 -6.36 -19.81 5.06
N GLN A 173 -5.58 -19.86 6.15
CA GLN A 173 -4.91 -21.09 6.59
C GLN A 173 -5.91 -22.20 6.95
N SER A 174 -6.97 -21.85 7.69
CA SER A 174 -8.01 -22.81 8.09
C SER A 174 -8.69 -23.41 6.85
N PHE A 175 -9.09 -22.55 5.93
CA PHE A 175 -9.75 -22.92 4.68
C PHE A 175 -8.85 -23.75 3.78
N ALA A 176 -7.58 -23.37 3.64
CA ALA A 176 -6.60 -24.08 2.83
C ALA A 176 -6.27 -25.47 3.39
N LEU A 177 -6.11 -25.59 4.71
CA LEU A 177 -5.86 -26.87 5.38
C LEU A 177 -7.00 -27.86 5.12
N ARG A 178 -8.26 -27.43 5.32
CA ARG A 178 -9.44 -28.30 5.11
C ARG A 178 -9.54 -28.78 3.65
N ASN A 179 -9.28 -27.88 2.72
CA ASN A 179 -9.56 -28.09 1.29
C ASN A 179 -8.33 -28.49 0.46
N GLN A 180 -7.17 -28.75 1.09
CA GLN A 180 -5.90 -29.03 0.40
C GLN A 180 -5.55 -27.98 -0.66
N LEU A 181 -5.54 -26.70 -0.28
CA LEU A 181 -5.20 -25.57 -1.16
C LEU A 181 -3.84 -24.98 -0.80
N ASP A 182 -3.20 -24.28 -1.74
CA ASP A 182 -2.03 -23.47 -1.40
C ASP A 182 -2.46 -22.26 -0.54
N ALA A 183 -1.64 -21.84 0.42
CA ALA A 183 -1.93 -20.75 1.35
C ALA A 183 -0.90 -19.63 1.24
N TYR A 184 -1.35 -18.38 1.15
CA TYR A 184 -0.51 -17.19 1.06
C TYR A 184 -0.94 -16.19 2.14
N VAL A 185 -0.21 -16.11 3.24
CA VAL A 185 -0.65 -15.36 4.42
C VAL A 185 0.37 -14.36 4.90
N TYR A 186 -0.12 -13.21 5.36
CA TYR A 186 0.70 -12.03 5.64
C TYR A 186 0.40 -11.50 7.03
N ASN A 187 1.41 -11.41 7.91
CA ASN A 187 1.23 -11.04 9.32
C ASN A 187 0.02 -11.73 9.95
N SER A 188 -0.10 -13.02 9.69
CA SER A 188 -1.34 -13.75 9.89
C SER A 188 -1.62 -14.01 11.37
N LEU A 189 -2.91 -14.05 11.73
CA LEU A 189 -3.32 -14.81 12.90
C LEU A 189 -3.03 -16.32 12.69
N PRO A 190 -2.85 -17.10 13.76
CA PRO A 190 -2.75 -18.56 13.64
C PRO A 190 -4.08 -19.16 13.17
N ILE A 191 -4.10 -20.48 12.91
CA ILE A 191 -5.38 -21.21 12.87
C ILE A 191 -5.99 -21.13 14.27
N ALA A 192 -7.22 -20.64 14.36
CA ALA A 192 -7.85 -20.41 15.64
C ALA A 192 -8.03 -21.72 16.42
N ARG A 193 -7.75 -21.69 17.73
CA ARG A 193 -7.83 -22.89 18.58
C ARG A 193 -9.21 -23.55 18.55
N ASP A 194 -10.26 -22.73 18.54
CA ASP A 194 -11.64 -23.22 18.53
C ASP A 194 -12.02 -23.79 17.15
N THR A 195 -11.38 -23.34 16.06
CA THR A 195 -11.52 -23.97 14.74
C THR A 195 -10.83 -25.34 14.71
N LEU A 196 -9.66 -25.48 15.35
CA LEU A 196 -8.94 -26.76 15.47
C LEU A 196 -9.67 -27.77 16.36
N ARG A 197 -10.26 -27.30 17.45
CA ARG A 197 -10.96 -28.14 18.45
C ARG A 197 -12.45 -28.34 18.15
N GLY A 198 -13.02 -27.50 17.29
CA GLY A 198 -14.41 -27.59 16.86
C GLY A 198 -14.59 -28.58 15.71
N GLY A 199 -15.82 -28.64 15.18
CA GLY A 199 -16.19 -29.60 14.14
C GLY A 199 -15.79 -29.22 12.71
N TYR A 200 -15.02 -28.15 12.51
CA TYR A 200 -14.71 -27.65 11.16
C TYR A 200 -13.97 -28.69 10.29
N PHE A 201 -13.12 -29.53 10.89
CA PHE A 201 -12.34 -30.54 10.18
C PHE A 201 -12.97 -31.95 10.21
N ASP A 202 -14.12 -32.14 10.85
CA ASP A 202 -14.71 -33.48 11.03
C ASP A 202 -15.00 -34.17 9.70
N SER A 203 -15.49 -33.43 8.70
CA SER A 203 -15.82 -33.97 7.38
C SER A 203 -14.60 -34.45 6.58
N VAL A 204 -13.39 -34.12 7.04
CA VAL A 204 -12.12 -34.55 6.42
C VAL A 204 -11.30 -35.47 7.33
N GLY A 205 -11.92 -36.01 8.39
CA GLY A 205 -11.29 -36.94 9.33
C GLY A 205 -10.58 -36.28 10.51
N GLY A 206 -10.85 -35.00 10.79
CA GLY A 206 -10.21 -34.23 11.85
C GLY A 206 -8.93 -33.51 11.40
N VAL A 207 -8.36 -32.70 12.31
CA VAL A 207 -7.18 -31.85 12.04
C VAL A 207 -5.97 -32.68 11.61
N ASP A 208 -5.67 -33.77 12.31
CA ASP A 208 -4.48 -34.59 12.03
C ASP A 208 -4.56 -35.22 10.63
N ALA A 209 -5.75 -35.71 10.25
CA ALA A 209 -5.99 -36.25 8.91
C ALA A 209 -5.89 -35.16 7.84
N ALA A 210 -6.44 -33.97 8.10
CA ALA A 210 -6.31 -32.82 7.21
C ALA A 210 -4.85 -32.41 7.01
N LEU A 211 -4.06 -32.39 8.09
CA LEU A 211 -2.65 -32.01 8.04
C LEU A 211 -1.80 -33.05 7.31
N ALA A 212 -1.97 -34.33 7.61
CA ALA A 212 -1.28 -35.41 6.90
C ALA A 212 -1.58 -35.38 5.40
N ARG A 213 -2.86 -35.16 5.05
CA ARG A 213 -3.32 -34.98 3.66
C ARG A 213 -2.71 -33.74 3.00
N TYR A 214 -2.58 -32.64 3.73
CA TYR A 214 -1.98 -31.41 3.25
C TYR A 214 -0.50 -31.62 2.93
N GLN A 215 0.26 -32.18 3.88
CA GLN A 215 1.68 -32.50 3.72
C GLN A 215 1.94 -33.46 2.55
N ALA A 216 1.09 -34.49 2.39
CA ALA A 216 1.21 -35.45 1.29
C ALA A 216 0.85 -34.87 -0.09
N SER A 217 0.05 -33.80 -0.14
CA SER A 217 -0.45 -33.22 -1.39
C SER A 217 0.56 -32.33 -2.13
N GLY A 218 1.69 -32.01 -1.50
CA GLY A 218 2.69 -31.09 -2.07
C GLY A 218 2.23 -29.62 -2.12
N ARG A 219 1.15 -29.28 -1.41
CA ARG A 219 0.66 -27.91 -1.24
C ARG A 219 1.64 -27.07 -0.44
N GLN A 220 1.67 -25.78 -0.74
CA GLN A 220 2.64 -24.84 -0.20
C GLN A 220 1.97 -23.78 0.67
N VAL A 221 2.71 -23.37 1.70
CA VAL A 221 2.35 -22.25 2.57
C VAL A 221 3.41 -21.17 2.42
N HIS A 222 2.99 -20.00 1.98
CA HIS A 222 3.77 -18.77 1.97
C HIS A 222 3.33 -17.92 3.16
N ASP A 223 4.01 -18.05 4.28
CA ASP A 223 3.77 -17.23 5.47
C ASP A 223 4.81 -16.12 5.52
N VAL A 224 4.38 -14.88 5.32
CA VAL A 224 5.24 -13.71 5.23
C VAL A 224 4.96 -12.78 6.39
N ARG A 225 6.00 -12.39 7.12
CA ARG A 225 5.87 -11.66 8.38
C ARG A 225 6.82 -10.48 8.46
N THR A 226 6.45 -9.47 9.23
CA THR A 226 7.36 -8.38 9.63
C THR A 226 7.94 -8.65 11.02
N PRO A 227 9.16 -8.16 11.35
CA PRO A 227 9.86 -8.57 12.56
C PRO A 227 9.22 -8.17 13.89
N ASN A 228 8.37 -7.13 13.92
CA ASN A 228 7.67 -6.70 15.14
C ASN A 228 6.16 -6.90 15.06
N ASP A 229 5.69 -7.72 14.13
CA ASP A 229 4.28 -8.01 14.03
C ASP A 229 3.68 -8.48 15.37
N ILE A 230 2.69 -7.74 15.88
CA ILE A 230 2.11 -8.02 17.20
C ILE A 230 1.41 -9.39 17.23
N ALA A 231 0.79 -9.76 16.12
CA ALA A 231 -0.07 -10.92 16.06
C ALA A 231 0.77 -12.18 16.20
N THR A 232 1.76 -12.33 15.33
CA THR A 232 2.67 -13.47 15.35
C THR A 232 3.47 -13.51 16.66
N PHE A 233 3.98 -12.39 17.16
CA PHE A 233 4.66 -12.37 18.46
C PHE A 233 3.77 -12.86 19.61
N ALA A 234 2.55 -12.34 19.74
CA ALA A 234 1.64 -12.73 20.81
C ALA A 234 1.18 -14.18 20.66
N TYR A 235 0.75 -14.57 19.47
CA TYR A 235 0.12 -15.88 19.26
C TYR A 235 1.11 -17.03 19.17
N GLU A 236 2.26 -16.82 18.56
CA GLU A 236 3.31 -17.82 18.48
C GLU A 236 4.15 -17.83 19.75
N GLY A 237 4.75 -16.69 20.10
CA GLY A 237 5.72 -16.59 21.18
C GLY A 237 5.12 -16.73 22.57
N VAL A 238 3.91 -16.20 22.79
CA VAL A 238 3.26 -16.22 24.11
C VAL A 238 2.20 -17.31 24.21
N MET A 239 1.34 -17.44 23.19
CA MET A 239 0.21 -18.39 23.23
C MET A 239 0.52 -19.75 22.60
N GLN A 240 1.63 -19.93 21.88
CA GLN A 240 1.98 -21.21 21.23
C GLN A 240 0.85 -21.76 20.33
N ASN A 241 0.17 -20.90 19.59
CA ASN A 241 -0.86 -21.31 18.65
C ASN A 241 -0.28 -21.94 17.39
N GLN A 242 -1.10 -22.71 16.67
CA GLN A 242 -0.66 -23.46 15.51
C GLN A 242 -0.76 -22.63 14.23
N TYR A 243 0.37 -22.56 13.52
CA TYR A 243 0.48 -22.00 12.18
C TYR A 243 0.69 -23.13 11.18
N LEU A 244 0.04 -23.06 10.02
CA LEU A 244 0.18 -24.10 9.00
C LEU A 244 1.61 -24.20 8.47
N SER A 245 2.31 -23.06 8.41
CA SER A 245 3.70 -22.95 7.96
C SER A 245 4.72 -23.71 8.83
N HIS A 246 4.38 -24.01 10.08
CA HIS A 246 5.24 -24.82 10.97
C HIS A 246 5.15 -26.31 10.67
N HIS A 247 4.10 -26.73 9.98
CA HIS A 247 3.85 -28.13 9.67
C HIS A 247 4.00 -28.42 8.18
N ALA A 248 3.88 -27.43 7.31
CA ALA A 248 4.02 -27.57 5.86
C ALA A 248 4.76 -26.37 5.26
N GLY A 249 5.74 -26.63 4.39
CA GLY A 249 6.51 -25.61 3.69
C GLY A 249 7.86 -25.28 4.36
N ALA A 250 8.42 -24.13 4.00
CA ALA A 250 9.75 -23.69 4.44
C ALA A 250 9.76 -22.95 5.79
N GLY A 251 8.61 -22.87 6.47
CA GLY A 251 8.40 -21.97 7.60
C GLY A 251 8.12 -20.52 7.17
N PRO A 252 7.98 -19.60 8.14
CA PRO A 252 7.69 -18.21 7.85
C PRO A 252 8.92 -17.47 7.26
N ALA A 253 8.68 -16.66 6.24
CA ALA A 253 9.63 -15.70 5.70
C ALA A 253 9.50 -14.37 6.45
N LEU A 254 10.54 -14.03 7.23
CA LEU A 254 10.64 -12.72 7.89
C LEU A 254 11.20 -11.70 6.90
N LEU A 255 10.40 -10.68 6.58
CA LEU A 255 10.82 -9.57 5.75
C LEU A 255 11.80 -8.66 6.51
N PRO A 256 12.67 -7.93 5.80
CA PRO A 256 13.57 -6.95 6.40
C PRO A 256 12.79 -5.88 7.17
N GLY A 257 13.14 -5.71 8.45
CA GLY A 257 12.60 -4.68 9.33
C GLY A 257 13.49 -4.51 10.56
N ALA A 258 13.41 -3.35 11.21
CA ALA A 258 14.13 -3.12 12.45
C ALA A 258 13.55 -4.01 13.56
N ALA A 259 14.22 -5.09 13.95
CA ALA A 259 13.71 -6.00 14.96
C ALA A 259 13.93 -5.44 16.38
N VAL A 260 12.85 -5.35 17.16
CA VAL A 260 12.91 -5.14 18.61
C VAL A 260 13.26 -6.49 19.26
N PRO A 261 14.24 -6.54 20.19
CA PRO A 261 14.53 -7.78 20.92
C PRO A 261 13.28 -8.34 21.63
N ASP A 262 13.07 -9.65 21.58
CA ASP A 262 11.85 -10.27 22.12
C ASP A 262 11.67 -10.03 23.61
N LEU A 263 12.75 -10.03 24.40
CA LEU A 263 12.71 -9.66 25.82
C LEU A 263 12.14 -8.24 25.99
N LEU A 264 12.53 -7.30 25.14
CA LEU A 264 12.04 -5.93 25.19
C LEU A 264 10.57 -5.88 24.75
N LYS A 265 10.16 -6.62 23.71
CA LYS A 265 8.74 -6.76 23.34
C LYS A 265 7.91 -7.30 24.50
N THR A 266 8.36 -8.37 25.16
CA THR A 266 7.68 -8.97 26.32
C THR A 266 7.57 -7.99 27.48
N VAL A 267 8.66 -7.31 27.84
CA VAL A 267 8.68 -6.32 28.92
C VAL A 267 7.75 -5.16 28.59
N LEU A 268 7.77 -4.65 27.36
CA LEU A 268 6.90 -3.56 26.94
C LEU A 268 5.42 -3.96 26.98
N MET A 269 5.08 -5.17 26.51
CA MET A 269 3.71 -5.69 26.56
C MET A 269 3.22 -5.99 27.98
N ALA A 270 4.12 -6.40 28.89
CA ALA A 270 3.78 -6.65 30.29
C ALA A 270 3.74 -5.37 31.14
N SER A 271 4.51 -4.34 30.76
CA SER A 271 4.55 -3.06 31.47
C SER A 271 3.37 -2.20 31.04
N GLN A 272 2.43 -1.91 31.96
CA GLN A 272 1.25 -1.07 31.68
C GLN A 272 1.60 0.32 31.09
N VAL A 273 2.81 0.83 31.37
CA VAL A 273 3.32 2.13 30.89
C VAL A 273 4.01 2.02 29.51
N GLY A 274 4.73 0.93 29.25
CA GLY A 274 5.39 0.68 27.95
C GLY A 274 4.48 0.06 26.88
N THR A 275 3.27 -0.34 27.26
CA THR A 275 2.33 -1.00 26.35
C THR A 275 1.96 -0.10 25.18
N LEU A 276 1.73 1.21 25.39
CA LEU A 276 1.26 2.11 24.33
C LEU A 276 2.29 2.31 23.19
N PRO A 277 3.56 2.70 23.45
CA PRO A 277 4.56 2.82 22.39
C PRO A 277 4.84 1.50 21.67
N ALA A 278 4.90 0.39 22.39
CA ALA A 278 5.13 -0.92 21.80
C ALA A 278 3.96 -1.39 20.94
N THR A 279 2.73 -1.21 21.43
CA THR A 279 1.50 -1.48 20.67
C THR A 279 1.45 -0.64 19.40
N ALA A 280 1.90 0.62 19.43
CA ALA A 280 1.96 1.48 18.25
C ALA A 280 3.02 1.00 17.23
N LEU A 281 4.23 0.65 17.68
CA LEU A 281 5.29 0.14 16.81
C LEU A 281 4.91 -1.22 16.20
N MET A 282 4.52 -2.17 17.04
CA MET A 282 4.15 -3.53 16.62
C MET A 282 2.87 -3.53 15.79
N GLY A 283 1.92 -2.65 16.10
CA GLY A 283 0.71 -2.45 15.32
C GLY A 283 0.98 -1.82 13.96
N ARG A 284 1.97 -0.93 13.85
CA ARG A 284 2.44 -0.44 12.55
C ARG A 284 3.02 -1.56 11.71
N ASP A 285 3.85 -2.42 12.31
CA ASP A 285 4.45 -3.56 11.61
C ASP A 285 3.41 -4.61 11.21
N HIS A 286 2.30 -4.73 11.95
CA HIS A 286 1.14 -5.56 11.60
C HIS A 286 0.35 -5.05 10.39
N THR A 287 0.64 -3.88 9.81
CA THR A 287 -0.13 -3.36 8.67
C THR A 287 0.34 -3.92 7.32
N MET A 288 -0.57 -3.98 6.35
CA MET A 288 -0.20 -4.23 4.94
C MET A 288 0.80 -3.21 4.40
N GLY A 289 0.74 -1.95 4.88
CA GLY A 289 1.71 -0.93 4.50
C GLY A 289 3.14 -1.31 4.88
N ALA A 290 3.35 -1.86 6.08
CA ALA A 290 4.66 -2.32 6.51
C ALA A 290 5.18 -3.51 5.67
N LEU A 291 4.30 -4.47 5.34
CA LEU A 291 4.65 -5.58 4.45
C LEU A 291 5.05 -5.09 3.05
N VAL A 292 4.29 -4.14 2.48
CA VAL A 292 4.58 -3.53 1.18
C VAL A 292 5.92 -2.79 1.20
N ASP A 293 6.16 -1.98 2.24
CA ASP A 293 7.41 -1.24 2.40
C ASP A 293 8.63 -2.18 2.58
N ALA A 294 8.45 -3.30 3.28
CA ALA A 294 9.50 -4.27 3.57
C ALA A 294 9.89 -5.12 2.36
N GLN A 295 8.97 -5.35 1.41
CA GLN A 295 9.26 -6.16 0.21
C GLN A 295 10.03 -5.41 -0.89
N HIS A 296 10.09 -4.07 -0.84
CA HIS A 296 10.75 -3.30 -1.88
C HIS A 296 12.23 -3.69 -2.04
N GLY A 297 12.63 -3.97 -3.28
CA GLY A 297 13.99 -4.42 -3.61
C GLY A 297 14.25 -5.91 -3.37
N LEU A 298 13.31 -6.66 -2.79
CA LEU A 298 13.42 -8.11 -2.67
C LEU A 298 13.06 -8.81 -3.99
N SER A 299 13.71 -9.95 -4.20
CA SER A 299 13.37 -10.88 -5.28
C SER A 299 12.56 -12.05 -4.73
N LEU A 300 11.98 -12.82 -5.65
CA LEU A 300 11.31 -14.07 -5.34
C LEU A 300 12.19 -15.24 -5.81
N GLY A 301 12.16 -16.34 -5.07
CA GLY A 301 12.82 -17.59 -5.45
C GLY A 301 11.96 -18.42 -6.39
N ALA A 302 12.48 -19.58 -6.82
CA ALA A 302 11.78 -20.49 -7.73
C ALA A 302 10.42 -21.00 -7.22
N HIS A 303 10.22 -20.99 -5.91
CA HIS A 303 8.95 -21.38 -5.28
C HIS A 303 8.00 -20.19 -5.06
N GLY A 304 8.35 -18.97 -5.47
CA GLY A 304 7.52 -17.78 -5.25
C GLY A 304 7.61 -17.20 -3.83
N ALA A 305 8.54 -17.68 -2.99
CA ALA A 305 8.84 -17.07 -1.69
C ALA A 305 9.87 -15.94 -1.82
N TYR A 306 9.87 -14.97 -0.92
CA TYR A 306 10.89 -13.91 -0.88
C TYR A 306 12.29 -14.47 -0.62
N ARG A 307 13.27 -14.02 -1.41
CA ARG A 307 14.70 -14.25 -1.13
C ARG A 307 15.18 -13.13 -0.21
N ILE A 308 15.47 -13.48 1.03
CA ILE A 308 15.98 -12.55 2.03
C ILE A 308 17.50 -12.43 1.85
N PRO A 309 18.04 -11.22 1.60
CA PRO A 309 19.47 -11.05 1.35
C PRO A 309 20.30 -11.27 2.62
N GLU A 310 21.57 -11.67 2.44
CA GLU A 310 22.56 -11.60 3.52
C GLU A 310 22.64 -10.15 4.02
N GLY A 311 22.68 -9.94 5.34
CA GLY A 311 22.64 -8.60 5.93
C GLY A 311 21.27 -7.91 5.80
N HIS A 312 20.17 -8.68 5.80
CA HIS A 312 18.81 -8.14 5.77
C HIS A 312 18.50 -7.10 6.85
N VAL A 313 19.19 -7.11 8.00
CA VAL A 313 19.08 -6.05 9.03
C VAL A 313 19.60 -4.71 8.48
N ASP A 314 20.73 -4.71 7.79
CA ASP A 314 21.27 -3.51 7.14
C ASP A 314 20.39 -3.11 5.95
N PHE A 315 19.87 -4.07 5.20
CA PHE A 315 18.89 -3.82 4.14
C PHE A 315 17.62 -3.15 4.67
N ALA A 316 17.15 -3.55 5.85
CA ALA A 316 16.00 -2.98 6.51
C ALA A 316 16.18 -1.50 6.87
N ASN A 317 17.42 -1.10 7.18
CA ASN A 317 17.78 0.29 7.50
C ASN A 317 17.76 1.21 6.27
N VAL A 318 17.86 0.66 5.05
CA VAL A 318 17.67 1.47 3.84
C VAL A 318 16.20 1.92 3.77
N PRO A 319 15.88 3.22 3.67
CA PRO A 319 14.48 3.66 3.69
C PRO A 319 13.63 3.03 2.57
N PRO A 320 12.36 2.65 2.80
CA PRO A 320 11.52 1.97 1.80
C PRO A 320 11.42 2.70 0.45
N LYS A 321 11.34 4.04 0.47
CA LYS A 321 11.33 4.86 -0.76
C LYS A 321 12.62 4.73 -1.57
N VAL A 322 13.75 4.61 -0.89
CA VAL A 322 15.07 4.37 -1.51
C VAL A 322 15.13 2.95 -2.06
N ARG A 323 14.61 1.97 -1.32
CA ARG A 323 14.49 0.58 -1.80
C ARG A 323 13.62 0.45 -3.04
N LYS A 324 12.49 1.16 -3.08
CA LYS A 324 11.63 1.21 -4.26
C LYS A 324 12.39 1.77 -5.47
N LEU A 325 13.09 2.89 -5.29
CA LEU A 325 13.84 3.52 -6.38
C LEU A 325 14.96 2.63 -6.92
N PHE A 326 15.79 2.03 -6.07
CA PHE A 326 16.86 1.18 -6.59
C PHE A 326 16.34 -0.13 -7.22
N ALA A 327 15.14 -0.60 -6.84
CA ALA A 327 14.52 -1.76 -7.45
C ALA A 327 14.13 -1.50 -8.92
N GLU A 328 13.94 -0.23 -9.29
CA GLU A 328 13.71 0.21 -10.67
C GLU A 328 15.01 0.26 -11.49
N LEU A 329 16.17 0.45 -10.84
CA LEU A 329 17.48 0.53 -11.51
C LEU A 329 18.01 -0.83 -11.98
N SER A 330 17.60 -1.93 -11.35
CA SER A 330 18.04 -3.26 -11.73
C SER A 330 17.04 -4.33 -11.33
N HIS A 331 16.73 -5.22 -12.28
CA HIS A 331 15.88 -6.38 -12.07
C HIS A 331 16.63 -7.57 -11.43
N SER A 332 17.98 -7.52 -11.35
CA SER A 332 18.75 -8.62 -10.76
C SER A 332 18.47 -8.73 -9.26
N PRO A 333 18.18 -9.92 -8.72
CA PRO A 333 17.99 -10.15 -7.29
C PRO A 333 19.08 -9.53 -6.39
N VAL A 334 18.69 -8.89 -5.29
CA VAL A 334 19.61 -8.52 -4.21
C VAL A 334 19.98 -9.78 -3.43
N VAL A 335 21.28 -10.02 -3.26
CA VAL A 335 21.81 -11.17 -2.52
C VAL A 335 22.47 -10.78 -1.21
N LYS A 336 22.96 -9.53 -1.11
CA LYS A 336 23.64 -9.03 0.09
C LYS A 336 23.43 -7.53 0.26
N ALA A 337 23.33 -7.08 1.51
CA ALA A 337 23.37 -5.68 1.90
C ALA A 337 24.29 -5.50 3.10
N ILE A 338 25.09 -4.45 3.11
CA ILE A 338 26.02 -4.13 4.20
C ILE A 338 25.92 -2.65 4.50
N GLN A 339 25.75 -2.28 5.76
CA GLN A 339 25.92 -0.89 6.20
C GLN A 339 27.41 -0.62 6.41
N THR A 340 28.02 0.18 5.54
CA THR A 340 29.46 0.49 5.58
C THR A 340 29.80 1.72 6.42
N ALA A 341 28.82 2.60 6.67
CA ALA A 341 28.98 3.72 7.58
C ALA A 341 27.67 4.06 8.28
N ARG A 342 27.79 4.48 9.53
CA ARG A 342 26.71 5.06 10.34
C ARG A 342 26.94 6.56 10.48
N PRO A 343 25.87 7.34 10.70
CA PRO A 343 25.98 8.77 10.93
C PRO A 343 26.77 9.02 12.21
N ASP A 344 27.71 9.96 12.14
CA ASP A 344 28.46 10.47 13.28
C ASP A 344 28.61 11.99 13.15
N ASP A 345 29.36 12.59 14.08
CA ASP A 345 29.58 14.04 14.12
C ASP A 345 30.32 14.59 12.88
N PHE A 346 30.97 13.73 12.09
CA PHE A 346 31.78 14.10 10.93
C PHE A 346 31.13 13.71 9.59
N SER A 347 30.24 12.74 9.59
CA SER A 347 29.51 12.27 8.41
C SER A 347 28.04 12.08 8.75
N PRO A 348 27.13 12.95 8.25
CA PRO A 348 25.70 12.81 8.51
C PRO A 348 25.03 11.73 7.65
N HIS A 349 25.82 10.85 7.00
CA HIS A 349 25.33 9.88 6.03
C HIS A 349 25.35 8.47 6.59
N GLU A 350 24.23 7.76 6.46
CA GLU A 350 24.23 6.30 6.44
C GLU A 350 24.70 5.84 5.06
N ARG A 351 25.62 4.88 5.02
CA ARG A 351 26.12 4.32 3.76
C ARG A 351 25.91 2.83 3.70
N PHE A 352 25.45 2.37 2.55
CA PHE A 352 25.16 0.96 2.29
C PHE A 352 25.81 0.50 1.00
N VAL A 353 26.21 -0.76 0.96
CA VAL A 353 26.59 -1.48 -0.26
C VAL A 353 25.62 -2.63 -0.47
N ILE A 354 24.96 -2.64 -1.62
CA ILE A 354 24.03 -3.67 -2.04
C ILE A 354 24.66 -4.47 -3.17
N THR A 355 24.74 -5.79 -3.02
CA THR A 355 25.25 -6.70 -4.04
C THR A 355 24.13 -7.51 -4.63
N ARG A 356 24.15 -7.70 -5.95
CA ARG A 356 23.14 -8.45 -6.71
C ARG A 356 23.68 -9.75 -7.27
N GLU A 357 22.77 -10.66 -7.62
CA GLU A 357 23.09 -12.00 -8.13
C GLU A 357 23.89 -11.95 -9.44
N ASN A 358 23.63 -10.96 -10.28
CA ASN A 358 24.40 -10.73 -11.50
C ASN A 358 25.79 -10.11 -11.23
N GLY A 359 26.16 -9.80 -9.99
CA GLY A 359 27.46 -9.21 -9.64
C GLY A 359 27.50 -7.67 -9.67
N SER A 360 26.43 -7.01 -10.14
CA SER A 360 26.31 -5.56 -10.04
C SER A 360 26.23 -5.10 -8.57
N GLN A 361 26.66 -3.86 -8.31
CA GLN A 361 26.69 -3.27 -6.98
C GLN A 361 25.95 -1.94 -6.94
N GLN A 362 25.43 -1.58 -5.77
CA GLN A 362 24.86 -0.27 -5.52
C GLN A 362 25.44 0.31 -4.23
N HIS A 363 25.97 1.52 -4.31
CA HIS A 363 26.40 2.31 -3.16
C HIS A 363 25.30 3.32 -2.87
N ILE A 364 24.76 3.28 -1.66
CA ILE A 364 23.66 4.15 -1.25
C ILE A 364 24.17 5.03 -0.11
N ALA A 365 24.04 6.34 -0.24
CA ALA A 365 24.25 7.28 0.85
C ALA A 365 22.92 7.96 1.19
N VAL A 366 22.54 7.97 2.48
CA VAL A 366 21.32 8.62 2.98
C VAL A 366 21.71 9.63 4.04
N HIS A 367 21.50 10.91 3.75
CA HIS A 367 21.73 11.98 4.70
C HIS A 367 20.62 11.99 5.76
N THR A 368 20.94 11.77 7.03
CA THR A 368 19.93 11.62 8.11
C THR A 368 19.23 12.94 8.44
N GLY A 369 19.96 14.05 8.40
CA GLY A 369 19.44 15.40 8.64
C GLY A 369 18.48 15.94 7.56
N HIS A 370 18.81 15.78 6.27
CA HIS A 370 18.05 16.35 5.14
C HIS A 370 17.22 15.34 4.36
N GLY A 371 17.48 14.04 4.51
CA GLY A 371 16.84 12.98 3.71
C GLY A 371 17.31 12.98 2.25
N ASP A 372 18.45 13.61 1.96
CA ASP A 372 19.09 13.52 0.66
C ASP A 372 19.63 12.12 0.46
N VAL A 373 19.49 11.60 -0.75
CA VAL A 373 19.87 10.23 -1.10
C VAL A 373 20.71 10.27 -2.36
N GLU A 374 21.82 9.56 -2.33
CA GLU A 374 22.67 9.30 -3.49
C GLU A 374 22.70 7.79 -3.71
N ILE A 375 22.48 7.34 -4.94
CA ILE A 375 22.55 5.93 -5.34
C ILE A 375 23.50 5.83 -6.53
N ASP A 376 24.67 5.21 -6.33
CA ASP A 376 25.58 4.86 -7.41
C ASP A 376 25.43 3.37 -7.74
N HIS A 377 24.89 3.06 -8.90
CA HIS A 377 24.75 1.69 -9.39
C HIS A 377 25.86 1.36 -10.39
N TYR A 378 26.71 0.39 -10.07
CA TYR A 378 27.75 -0.15 -10.95
C TYR A 378 27.28 -1.45 -11.59
N ASP A 379 27.24 -1.48 -12.92
CA ASP A 379 26.94 -2.70 -13.69
C ASP A 379 28.21 -3.56 -13.83
N GLN A 380 28.05 -4.80 -14.29
CA GLN A 380 29.13 -5.76 -14.50
C GLN A 380 30.18 -5.30 -15.51
N ASP A 381 29.77 -4.49 -16.49
CA ASP A 381 30.66 -3.96 -17.52
C ASP A 381 31.47 -2.74 -17.03
N GLY A 382 31.26 -2.32 -15.78
CA GLY A 382 31.90 -1.17 -15.14
C GLY A 382 31.23 0.17 -15.42
N SER A 383 30.22 0.21 -16.29
CA SER A 383 29.38 1.41 -16.42
C SER A 383 28.66 1.67 -15.10
N HIS A 384 28.33 2.94 -14.83
CA HIS A 384 27.58 3.26 -13.63
C HIS A 384 26.55 4.35 -13.84
N THR A 385 25.46 4.25 -13.08
CA THR A 385 24.37 5.23 -13.04
C THR A 385 24.31 5.82 -11.64
N ARG A 386 24.45 7.14 -11.53
CA ARG A 386 24.29 7.91 -10.30
C ARG A 386 22.91 8.53 -10.26
N VAL A 387 22.21 8.36 -9.15
CA VAL A 387 20.92 9.00 -8.88
C VAL A 387 21.05 9.87 -7.64
N GLU A 388 20.80 11.16 -7.79
CA GLU A 388 20.80 12.14 -6.70
C GLU A 388 19.38 12.61 -6.44
N LEU A 389 18.95 12.51 -5.19
CA LEU A 389 17.57 12.66 -4.76
C LEU A 389 17.51 13.56 -3.54
N ASN A 390 16.67 14.61 -3.58
CA ASN A 390 16.30 15.37 -2.39
C ASN A 390 14.87 15.03 -1.97
N VAL A 391 14.69 14.00 -1.14
CA VAL A 391 13.36 13.46 -0.79
C VAL A 391 12.50 14.50 -0.08
N ARG A 392 13.09 15.34 0.78
CA ARG A 392 12.35 16.32 1.59
C ARG A 392 11.92 17.53 0.79
N ARG A 393 12.74 18.00 -0.16
CA ARG A 393 12.42 19.18 -0.98
C ARG A 393 11.55 18.85 -2.19
N GLY A 394 11.27 17.56 -2.45
CA GLY A 394 10.44 17.14 -3.57
C GLY A 394 11.01 17.53 -4.93
N GLN A 395 12.33 17.74 -5.01
CA GLN A 395 13.01 18.08 -6.26
C GLN A 395 13.07 16.86 -7.18
N PRO A 396 13.08 17.05 -8.51
CA PRO A 396 13.35 15.96 -9.45
C PRO A 396 14.68 15.27 -9.10
N ALA A 397 14.74 13.95 -9.27
CA ALA A 397 15.98 13.21 -9.17
C ALA A 397 16.84 13.56 -10.36
N LYS A 398 18.12 13.82 -10.10
CA LYS A 398 19.12 13.91 -11.15
C LYS A 398 19.67 12.51 -11.39
N VAL A 399 19.64 12.06 -12.63
CA VAL A 399 20.22 10.77 -13.04
C VAL A 399 21.35 11.04 -14.02
N SER A 400 22.54 10.57 -13.68
CA SER A 400 23.75 10.71 -14.50
C SER A 400 24.27 9.32 -14.86
N GLY A 401 24.43 9.06 -16.14
CA GLY A 401 25.01 7.81 -16.65
C GLY A 401 26.46 8.01 -17.07
N PHE A 402 27.31 7.04 -16.77
CA PHE A 402 28.73 7.06 -17.07
C PHE A 402 29.16 5.74 -17.72
N ASP A 403 30.14 5.80 -18.60
CA ASP A 403 30.78 4.58 -19.14
C ASP A 403 31.73 3.94 -18.13
N SER A 404 32.35 2.82 -18.52
CA SER A 404 33.30 2.08 -17.67
C SER A 404 34.60 2.82 -17.36
N GLN A 405 34.85 3.95 -18.03
CA GLN A 405 35.98 4.85 -17.75
C GLN A 405 35.56 6.06 -16.91
N GLY A 406 34.30 6.13 -16.49
CA GLY A 406 33.73 7.25 -15.73
C GLY A 406 33.43 8.49 -16.58
N ARG A 407 33.39 8.36 -17.91
CA ARG A 407 33.04 9.48 -18.79
C ARG A 407 31.51 9.63 -18.83
N PRO A 408 30.98 10.86 -18.72
CA PRO A 408 29.54 11.08 -18.73
C PRO A 408 28.95 10.71 -20.10
N LEU A 409 27.91 9.89 -20.07
CA LEU A 409 27.14 9.47 -21.24
C LEU A 409 25.82 10.24 -21.37
N ARG A 410 25.14 10.46 -20.23
CA ARG A 410 23.85 11.13 -20.20
C ARG A 410 23.59 11.80 -18.85
N GLU A 411 22.76 12.83 -18.88
CA GLU A 411 22.19 13.46 -17.69
C GLU A 411 20.70 13.69 -17.97
N GLU A 412 19.85 13.24 -17.04
CA GLU A 412 18.41 13.41 -17.11
C GLU A 412 17.84 13.80 -15.75
N TRP A 413 16.72 14.52 -15.76
CA TRP A 413 16.01 14.92 -14.55
C TRP A 413 14.68 14.18 -14.52
N LEU A 414 14.55 13.24 -13.59
CA LEU A 414 13.35 12.45 -13.39
C LEU A 414 12.50 13.08 -12.30
N ALA A 415 11.29 13.51 -12.64
CA ALA A 415 10.30 13.81 -11.63
C ALA A 415 10.00 12.51 -10.86
N LEU A 416 10.50 12.40 -9.63
CA LEU A 416 10.31 11.19 -8.78
C LEU A 416 8.85 10.89 -8.50
N GLN A 417 8.02 11.90 -8.71
CA GLN A 417 6.58 11.86 -8.71
C GLN A 417 6.14 12.89 -9.75
N SER A 418 5.16 12.57 -10.60
CA SER A 418 4.28 13.62 -11.15
C SER A 418 3.94 14.53 -9.97
N PRO A 419 4.11 15.85 -10.09
CA PRO A 419 4.11 16.77 -8.95
C PRO A 419 2.99 16.37 -8.01
N ARG A 420 3.39 15.98 -6.79
CA ARG A 420 2.48 15.57 -5.72
C ARG A 420 1.43 16.66 -5.58
N ASN A 421 0.25 16.40 -6.12
CA ASN A 421 -0.98 17.00 -5.64
C ASN A 421 -1.38 16.24 -4.37
N ASN A 422 -0.55 16.30 -3.34
CA ASN A 422 -0.82 15.66 -2.04
C ASN A 422 -1.35 16.67 -1.03
N ASP A 423 -1.73 17.88 -1.45
CA ASP A 423 -2.60 18.69 -0.62
C ASP A 423 -4.03 18.12 -0.74
N PRO A 424 -4.58 17.53 0.33
CA PRO A 424 -5.96 17.05 0.33
C PRO A 424 -6.95 18.17 -0.02
N GLU A 425 -6.62 19.42 0.29
CA GLU A 425 -7.43 20.59 -0.04
C GLU A 425 -7.46 20.81 -1.56
N HIS A 426 -6.32 20.80 -2.26
CA HIS A 426 -6.30 20.92 -3.72
C HIS A 426 -6.99 19.77 -4.45
N ASN A 427 -6.86 18.53 -3.95
CA ASN A 427 -7.59 17.40 -4.53
C ASN A 427 -9.10 17.53 -4.31
N ALA A 428 -9.53 17.94 -3.11
CA ALA A 428 -10.95 18.18 -2.84
C ALA A 428 -11.53 19.30 -3.72
N LEU A 429 -10.75 20.35 -3.98
CA LEU A 429 -11.12 21.42 -4.90
C LEU A 429 -11.15 20.96 -6.36
N LEU A 430 -10.19 20.14 -6.78
CA LEU A 430 -10.17 19.57 -8.13
C LEU A 430 -11.38 18.66 -8.37
N ASP A 431 -11.68 17.77 -7.43
CA ASP A 431 -12.86 16.89 -7.49
C ASP A 431 -14.16 17.70 -7.51
N LYS A 432 -14.22 18.78 -6.73
CA LYS A 432 -15.36 19.69 -6.72
C LYS A 432 -15.52 20.39 -8.08
N ALA A 433 -14.45 20.97 -8.62
CA ALA A 433 -14.47 21.61 -9.93
C ALA A 433 -14.89 20.62 -11.02
N LEU A 434 -14.34 19.40 -11.02
CA LEU A 434 -14.72 18.34 -11.96
C LEU A 434 -16.21 17.99 -11.86
N ARG A 435 -16.74 17.81 -10.65
CA ARG A 435 -18.18 17.54 -10.46
C ARG A 435 -19.08 18.66 -10.97
N GLU A 436 -18.66 19.91 -10.79
CA GLU A 436 -19.51 21.08 -11.08
C GLU A 436 -19.41 21.55 -12.53
N THR A 437 -18.27 21.35 -13.21
CA THR A 437 -18.04 21.92 -14.55
C THR A 437 -17.91 20.90 -15.69
N SER A 438 -17.59 19.63 -15.40
CA SER A 438 -17.21 18.66 -16.43
C SER A 438 -18.28 18.44 -17.50
N GLU A 439 -19.56 18.33 -17.13
CA GLU A 439 -20.66 18.12 -18.07
C GLU A 439 -20.78 19.30 -19.05
N GLN A 440 -20.69 20.53 -18.55
CA GLN A 440 -20.81 21.73 -19.38
C GLN A 440 -19.57 21.91 -20.27
N LEU A 441 -18.37 21.72 -19.75
CA LEU A 441 -17.14 21.76 -20.54
C LEU A 441 -17.13 20.70 -21.65
N THR A 442 -17.63 19.49 -21.36
CA THR A 442 -17.77 18.42 -22.37
C THR A 442 -18.80 18.80 -23.44
N ARG A 443 -19.92 19.43 -23.06
CA ARG A 443 -20.92 19.95 -24.03
C ARG A 443 -20.34 21.03 -24.95
N GLN A 444 -19.32 21.77 -24.48
CA GLN A 444 -18.57 22.74 -25.28
C GLN A 444 -17.44 22.11 -26.12
N GLY A 445 -17.34 20.78 -26.15
CA GLY A 445 -16.43 20.05 -27.03
C GLY A 445 -15.05 19.77 -26.44
N LEU A 446 -14.82 20.05 -25.14
CA LEU A 446 -13.57 19.67 -24.49
C LEU A 446 -13.52 18.15 -24.24
N ASN A 447 -12.38 17.53 -24.54
CA ASN A 447 -12.14 16.14 -24.20
C ASN A 447 -11.80 15.97 -22.69
N PRO A 448 -11.81 14.75 -22.14
CA PRO A 448 -11.56 14.53 -20.69
C PRO A 448 -10.25 15.13 -20.17
N THR A 449 -9.18 15.10 -20.96
CA THR A 449 -7.89 15.69 -20.60
C THR A 449 -7.97 17.22 -20.52
N GLN A 450 -8.66 17.85 -21.48
CA GLN A 450 -8.89 19.30 -21.48
C GLN A 450 -9.79 19.74 -20.33
N VAL A 451 -10.81 18.95 -19.99
CA VAL A 451 -11.64 19.18 -18.80
C VAL A 451 -10.78 19.16 -17.53
N GLU A 452 -9.92 18.16 -17.37
CA GLU A 452 -9.01 18.07 -16.22
C GLU A 452 -8.03 19.26 -16.16
N GLN A 453 -7.48 19.69 -17.30
CA GLN A 453 -6.62 20.88 -17.40
C GLN A 453 -7.34 22.15 -16.92
N VAL A 454 -8.57 22.38 -17.36
CA VAL A 454 -9.38 23.53 -16.96
C VAL A 454 -9.71 23.48 -15.47
N CYS A 455 -10.11 22.33 -14.93
CA CYS A 455 -10.39 22.19 -13.51
C CYS A 455 -9.13 22.40 -12.65
N ALA A 456 -7.96 21.90 -13.07
CA ALA A 456 -6.69 22.15 -12.40
C ALA A 456 -6.28 23.63 -12.43
N ALA A 457 -6.50 24.32 -13.55
CA ALA A 457 -6.30 25.76 -13.64
C ALA A 457 -7.25 26.53 -12.70
N ALA A 458 -8.49 26.07 -12.53
CA ALA A 458 -9.43 26.67 -11.58
C ALA A 458 -8.97 26.53 -10.13
N VAL A 459 -8.35 25.40 -9.75
CA VAL A 459 -7.72 25.24 -8.43
C VAL A 459 -6.57 26.24 -8.24
N THR A 460 -5.75 26.44 -9.28
CA THR A 460 -4.69 27.46 -9.27
C THR A 460 -5.25 28.87 -9.12
N HIS A 461 -6.35 29.17 -9.82
CA HIS A 461 -7.06 30.43 -9.71
C HIS A 461 -7.60 30.66 -8.30
N CYS A 462 -8.11 29.61 -7.63
CA CYS A 462 -8.51 29.67 -6.23
C CYS A 462 -7.34 30.06 -5.32
N ALA A 463 -6.16 29.44 -5.51
CA ALA A 463 -4.96 29.75 -4.72
C ALA A 463 -4.49 31.21 -4.92
N GLN A 464 -4.62 31.76 -6.13
CA GLN A 464 -4.33 33.18 -6.41
C GLN A 464 -5.30 34.14 -5.70
N HIS A 465 -6.54 33.69 -5.47
CA HIS A 465 -7.63 34.47 -4.88
C HIS A 465 -7.93 34.06 -3.42
N ALA A 466 -7.03 33.36 -2.75
CA ALA A 466 -7.24 32.83 -1.39
C ALA A 466 -7.66 33.89 -0.35
N ARG A 467 -7.29 35.17 -0.56
CA ARG A 467 -7.70 36.30 0.28
C ARG A 467 -9.22 36.56 0.29
N HIS A 468 -9.95 36.03 -0.69
CA HIS A 468 -11.40 36.15 -0.80
C HIS A 468 -12.14 35.00 -0.11
N GLY A 469 -11.41 34.10 0.57
CA GLY A 469 -11.96 32.94 1.26
C GLY A 469 -12.09 31.71 0.35
N ARG A 470 -12.65 30.64 0.92
CA ARG A 470 -12.72 29.34 0.25
C ARG A 470 -13.69 29.35 -0.94
N PRO A 471 -13.43 28.57 -2.00
CA PRO A 471 -14.35 28.48 -3.14
C PRO A 471 -15.61 27.65 -2.78
N GLU A 472 -16.77 28.28 -2.93
CA GLU A 472 -18.09 27.71 -2.70
C GLU A 472 -18.68 27.04 -3.95
N ALA A 473 -18.33 27.49 -5.17
CA ALA A 473 -18.80 26.87 -6.42
C ALA A 473 -17.89 27.18 -7.62
N PHE A 474 -17.91 26.30 -8.61
CA PHE A 474 -17.32 26.47 -9.93
C PHE A 474 -18.44 26.50 -10.98
N LEU A 475 -18.40 27.50 -11.86
CA LEU A 475 -19.41 27.76 -12.87
C LEU A 475 -18.74 27.87 -14.23
N VAL A 476 -19.41 27.47 -15.30
CA VAL A 476 -18.94 27.69 -16.68
C VAL A 476 -19.88 28.68 -17.35
N SER A 477 -19.32 29.67 -18.05
CA SER A 477 -20.10 30.65 -18.81
C SER A 477 -20.95 29.97 -19.89
N GLY A 478 -22.03 30.64 -20.31
CA GLY A 478 -22.95 30.08 -21.31
C GLY A 478 -22.29 29.80 -22.67
N ASP A 479 -21.28 30.59 -23.03
CA ASP A 479 -20.46 30.42 -24.23
C ASP A 479 -19.30 29.42 -24.05
N GLY A 480 -19.03 28.95 -22.83
CA GLY A 480 -17.96 27.99 -22.56
C GLY A 480 -16.55 28.57 -22.59
N GLU A 481 -16.38 29.89 -22.59
CA GLU A 481 -15.07 30.55 -22.68
C GLU A 481 -14.43 30.84 -21.30
N VAL A 482 -15.23 30.85 -20.24
CA VAL A 482 -14.82 31.28 -18.90
C VAL A 482 -15.28 30.29 -17.83
N VAL A 483 -14.42 30.04 -16.84
CA VAL A 483 -14.80 29.42 -15.56
C VAL A 483 -14.89 30.50 -14.49
N GLY A 484 -16.06 30.63 -13.87
CA GLY A 484 -16.26 31.44 -12.67
C GLY A 484 -16.03 30.64 -11.41
N VAL A 485 -15.34 31.22 -10.42
CA VAL A 485 -15.17 30.66 -9.08
C VAL A 485 -15.88 31.58 -8.08
N MET A 486 -16.92 31.07 -7.43
CA MET A 486 -17.59 31.76 -6.34
C MET A 486 -16.85 31.49 -5.04
N HIS A 487 -16.36 32.52 -4.36
CA HIS A 487 -15.70 32.43 -3.06
C HIS A 487 -16.66 32.78 -1.92
N GLU A 488 -16.27 32.46 -0.68
CA GLU A 488 -16.90 32.97 0.54
C GLU A 488 -17.14 34.49 0.43
N ASN A 489 -18.27 34.97 0.97
CA ASN A 489 -18.75 36.36 0.83
C ASN A 489 -19.27 36.74 -0.57
N HIS A 490 -19.61 35.76 -1.41
CA HIS A 490 -20.18 35.96 -2.74
C HIS A 490 -19.28 36.73 -3.72
N TYR A 491 -17.96 36.64 -3.53
CA TYR A 491 -17.00 37.20 -4.48
C TYR A 491 -16.84 36.24 -5.66
N LEU A 492 -17.21 36.68 -6.86
CA LEU A 492 -17.01 35.93 -8.10
C LEU A 492 -15.69 36.37 -8.73
N SER A 493 -14.77 35.41 -8.93
CA SER A 493 -13.58 35.56 -9.76
C SER A 493 -13.76 34.76 -11.05
N GLU A 494 -13.12 35.19 -12.13
CA GLU A 494 -13.28 34.58 -13.46
C GLU A 494 -11.92 34.26 -14.06
N MET A 495 -11.82 33.10 -14.70
CA MET A 495 -10.64 32.70 -15.48
C MET A 495 -11.01 32.25 -16.89
N PRO A 496 -10.26 32.70 -17.92
CA PRO A 496 -10.46 32.24 -19.29
C PRO A 496 -9.99 30.79 -19.47
N ILE A 497 -10.72 30.01 -20.27
CA ILE A 497 -10.42 28.59 -20.54
C ILE A 497 -9.25 28.44 -21.52
N ALA A 498 -9.15 29.28 -22.56
CA ALA A 498 -8.12 29.14 -23.58
C ALA A 498 -6.68 29.15 -23.01
N PRO A 499 -6.30 30.04 -22.06
CA PRO A 499 -4.99 29.98 -21.40
C PRO A 499 -4.81 28.76 -20.50
N ALA A 500 -5.88 28.25 -19.87
CA ALA A 500 -5.81 27.05 -19.03
C ALA A 500 -5.38 25.82 -19.85
N LEU A 501 -5.81 25.74 -21.11
CA LEU A 501 -5.47 24.63 -22.01
C LEU A 501 -4.03 24.66 -22.53
N GLN A 502 -3.26 25.72 -22.27
CA GLN A 502 -1.85 25.83 -22.70
C GLN A 502 -0.88 25.08 -21.79
N GLN A 503 -1.33 24.58 -20.64
CA GLN A 503 -0.52 23.81 -19.69
C GLN A 503 -1.23 22.52 -19.33
N ASP A 504 -0.47 21.49 -18.97
CA ASP A 504 -1.06 20.27 -18.42
C ASP A 504 -1.61 20.48 -17.00
N ALA A 505 -2.49 19.59 -16.57
CA ALA A 505 -3.12 19.67 -15.26
C ALA A 505 -2.09 19.63 -14.12
N ALA A 506 -1.00 18.88 -14.30
CA ALA A 506 0.05 18.73 -13.31
C ALA A 506 0.82 20.04 -13.07
N ALA A 507 1.06 20.83 -14.13
CA ALA A 507 1.70 22.14 -14.06
C ALA A 507 0.86 23.16 -13.29
N HIS A 508 -0.45 23.23 -13.56
CA HIS A 508 -1.39 24.06 -12.80
C HIS A 508 -1.37 23.70 -11.32
N LEU A 509 -1.55 22.43 -10.99
CA LEU A 509 -1.58 21.95 -9.61
C LEU A 509 -0.26 22.22 -8.86
N ALA A 510 0.88 22.09 -9.54
CA ALA A 510 2.17 22.47 -8.99
C ALA A 510 2.26 23.98 -8.72
N GLN A 511 1.67 24.83 -9.57
CA GLN A 511 1.59 26.27 -9.36
C GLN A 511 0.69 26.64 -8.17
N ALA A 512 -0.47 25.99 -8.04
CA ALA A 512 -1.38 26.18 -6.90
C ALA A 512 -0.67 25.94 -5.56
N ALA A 513 0.07 24.82 -5.45
CA ALA A 513 0.87 24.49 -4.27
C ALA A 513 1.93 25.56 -3.94
N ARG A 514 2.62 26.11 -4.95
CA ARG A 514 3.61 27.18 -4.72
C ARG A 514 2.97 28.46 -4.19
N LEU A 515 1.80 28.84 -4.70
CA LEU A 515 1.09 30.05 -4.30
C LEU A 515 0.62 29.97 -2.84
N GLN A 516 0.09 28.83 -2.42
CA GLN A 516 -0.33 28.59 -1.04
C GLN A 516 0.85 28.61 -0.06
N HIS A 517 1.99 28.02 -0.43
CA HIS A 517 3.21 28.09 0.39
C HIS A 517 3.82 29.50 0.45
N GLY A 518 3.74 30.29 -0.62
CA GLY A 518 4.22 31.67 -0.65
C GLY A 518 3.42 32.61 0.29
N LEU A 519 2.12 32.36 0.45
CA LEU A 519 1.25 33.13 1.35
C LEU A 519 1.57 32.92 2.84
N LEU A 520 2.12 31.76 3.22
CA LEU A 520 2.50 31.47 4.61
C LEU A 520 3.79 32.17 5.07
N HIS A 521 4.54 32.79 4.15
CA HIS A 521 5.83 33.42 4.45
C HIS A 521 5.82 34.95 4.39
N HIS A 522 4.67 35.59 4.17
CA HIS A 522 4.51 37.02 4.43
C HIS A 522 4.00 37.23 5.86
N GLU A 523 4.92 37.29 6.83
CA GLU A 523 4.65 37.97 8.10
C GLU A 523 4.29 39.43 7.80
N PRO A 524 3.26 40.01 8.46
CA PRO A 524 3.04 41.43 8.38
C PRO A 524 4.25 42.14 8.97
N LEU A 525 4.84 43.07 8.21
CA LEU A 525 5.78 44.06 8.74
C LEU A 525 5.11 44.74 9.94
N GLU A 526 5.54 44.34 11.14
CA GLU A 526 5.12 44.94 12.40
C GLU A 526 5.44 46.44 12.33
N VAL A 527 4.40 47.26 12.27
CA VAL A 527 4.52 48.72 12.26
C VAL A 527 5.09 49.11 13.61
N ALA A 528 6.36 49.53 13.62
CA ALA A 528 7.03 50.02 14.81
C ALA A 528 6.19 51.11 15.51
N PRO A 529 6.04 51.05 16.85
CA PRO A 529 5.28 52.05 17.58
C PRO A 529 5.96 53.43 17.45
N GLN A 530 5.19 54.42 17.03
CA GLN A 530 5.60 55.83 17.00
C GLN A 530 5.98 56.29 18.41
N ALA A 531 7.21 56.78 18.55
CA ALA A 531 7.71 57.41 19.77
C ALA A 531 6.92 58.70 20.10
N PRO A 532 6.73 59.03 21.39
CA PRO A 532 6.03 60.23 21.80
C PRO A 532 6.84 61.49 21.45
N ALA A 533 6.11 62.52 21.05
CA ALA A 533 6.63 63.84 20.72
C ALA A 533 7.21 64.55 21.97
N GLU A 534 8.53 64.75 21.99
CA GLU A 534 9.16 65.72 22.89
C GLU A 534 9.17 67.11 22.24
N ALA A 535 8.54 68.05 22.94
CA ALA A 535 8.48 69.46 22.61
C ALA A 535 9.81 70.17 22.92
N THR A 536 10.48 70.61 21.86
CA THR A 536 11.09 71.93 21.67
C THR A 536 11.70 72.73 22.84
N CYS A 537 12.95 73.13 22.57
CA CYS A 537 13.51 74.49 22.74
C CYS A 537 14.17 74.85 24.08
N SER A 538 15.50 75.00 24.07
CA SER A 538 16.09 76.35 23.95
C SER A 538 17.61 76.32 23.81
N ARG A 539 18.08 77.31 23.05
CA ARG A 539 19.48 77.66 22.77
C ARG A 539 20.19 78.12 24.04
N GLY A 540 21.46 77.76 24.19
CA GLY A 540 22.35 78.36 25.19
C GLY A 540 23.81 78.17 24.80
N ARG A 541 24.42 79.25 24.35
CA ARG A 541 25.76 79.39 23.79
C ARG A 541 26.81 79.46 24.92
N ALA A 542 28.05 79.11 24.55
CA ALA A 542 29.32 79.74 24.96
C ALA A 542 30.14 79.16 26.14
N LEU A 543 31.33 78.67 25.75
CA LEU A 543 32.69 79.06 26.17
C LEU A 543 33.11 78.89 27.65
N HIS A 544 34.05 77.93 27.82
CA HIS A 544 35.30 77.89 28.64
C HIS A 544 35.31 78.36 30.11
N PRO A 545 36.26 77.90 30.95
CA PRO A 545 37.13 76.71 30.90
C PRO A 545 36.79 75.66 31.97
#